data_AF-A0A1F3VUY1-F1
#
_entry.id   AF-A0A1F3VUY1-F1
#
_cell.length_a   1.000
_cell.length_b   1.000
_cell.length_c   1.000
_cell.angle_alpha   90.00
_cell.angle_beta   90.00
_cell.angle_gamma   90.00
#
_symmetry.space_group_name_H-M   'P 1'
#
loop_
_entity.id
_entity.type
_entity.pdbx_description
1 polymer ?
#
loop_
_entity_poly.entity_id
_entity_poly.type
_entity_poly.pdbx_seq_one_letter_code
_entity_poly.pdbx_strand_id
1 'polypeptide(L)'
;MHERYYFGVDLEKKVGKFPFDDVFLVLDASDSRSDQRYYATLKLYNDRFEGGDDWVKLRFEGMLHDQLRQFEKVKIYIWNRNPNPFSLRNVEIKLETYKDE
;
A
#
# COMPACT_ATOMS: atom_id res chain seq x y z
N MET A 1 -19.98 -18.63 3.04
CA MET A 1 -18.67 -18.29 3.63
C MET A 1 -18.19 -16.99 3.00
N HIS A 2 -17.99 -15.95 3.80
CA HIS A 2 -17.38 -14.71 3.34
C HIS A 2 -15.89 -14.80 3.65
N GLU A 3 -15.08 -14.85 2.60
CA GLU A 3 -13.63 -14.88 2.73
C GLU A 3 -13.11 -13.47 2.53
N ARG A 4 -12.65 -12.83 3.60
CA ARG A 4 -12.14 -11.46 3.57
C ARG A 4 -10.68 -11.48 3.21
N TYR A 5 -10.29 -10.65 2.26
CA TYR A 5 -8.88 -10.45 1.94
C TYR A 5 -8.32 -9.25 2.69
N TYR A 6 -7.08 -9.37 3.11
CA TYR A 6 -6.34 -8.30 3.75
C TYR A 6 -5.01 -8.12 3.02
N PHE A 7 -4.55 -6.89 2.97
CA PHE A 7 -3.17 -6.60 2.61
C PHE A 7 -2.45 -5.98 3.79
N GLY A 8 -1.19 -6.34 3.93
CA GLY A 8 -0.24 -5.71 4.84
C GLY A 8 0.97 -5.23 4.05
N VAL A 9 1.47 -4.04 4.36
CA VAL A 9 2.71 -3.51 3.82
C VAL A 9 3.59 -3.07 4.97
N ASP A 10 4.71 -3.76 5.13
CA ASP A 10 5.78 -3.39 6.04
C ASP A 10 6.91 -2.75 5.21
N LEU A 11 7.44 -1.61 5.64
CA LEU A 11 8.57 -0.96 4.98
C LEU A 11 9.39 -0.12 5.95
N GLU A 12 10.61 0.22 5.57
CA GLU A 12 11.42 1.20 6.28
C GLU A 12 11.64 2.44 5.43
N LYS A 13 11.42 3.62 6.01
CA LYS A 13 11.64 4.92 5.37
C LYS A 13 12.80 5.65 6.05
N LYS A 14 13.66 6.28 5.24
CA LYS A 14 14.68 7.20 5.75
C LYS A 14 14.08 8.52 6.23
N VAL A 15 14.44 8.95 7.44
CA VAL A 15 14.03 10.20 8.10
C VAL A 15 14.95 11.35 7.65
N GLY A 16 14.51 12.61 7.78
CA GLY A 16 15.41 13.76 7.74
C GLY A 16 15.59 14.50 6.41
N LYS A 17 14.83 14.18 5.35
CA LYS A 17 14.87 15.00 4.11
C LYS A 17 13.53 15.56 3.66
N PHE A 18 12.50 14.73 3.52
CA PHE A 18 11.18 15.16 3.09
C PHE A 18 10.08 14.40 3.82
N PRO A 19 8.97 15.07 4.18
CA PRO A 19 7.82 14.39 4.75
C PRO A 19 7.31 13.35 3.75
N PHE A 20 6.69 12.28 4.26
CA PHE A 20 6.02 11.29 3.42
C PHE A 20 4.63 11.81 3.03
N ASP A 21 4.61 13.02 2.48
CA ASP A 21 3.37 13.68 2.09
C ASP A 21 3.07 13.38 0.62
N ASP A 22 1.79 13.21 0.33
CA ASP A 22 1.28 12.81 -1.00
C ASP A 22 1.89 11.50 -1.55
N VAL A 23 2.18 10.56 -0.65
CA VAL A 23 2.58 9.18 -0.99
C VAL A 23 1.43 8.23 -0.68
N PHE A 24 1.11 7.35 -1.62
CA PHE A 24 -0.03 6.44 -1.53
C PHE A 24 0.41 5.00 -1.73
N LEU A 25 -0.21 4.09 -1.00
CA LEU A 25 -0.31 2.71 -1.42
C LEU A 25 -1.51 2.60 -2.34
N VAL A 26 -1.29 2.03 -3.51
CA VAL A 26 -2.30 1.89 -4.56
C VAL A 26 -2.58 0.42 -4.78
N LEU A 27 -3.87 0.11 -4.78
CA LEU A 27 -4.39 -1.14 -5.30
C LEU A 27 -5.08 -0.85 -6.63
N ASP A 28 -4.58 -1.48 -7.68
CA ASP A 28 -5.11 -1.36 -9.04
C ASP A 28 -5.46 -2.77 -9.53
N ALA A 29 -6.75 -3.03 -9.67
CA ALA A 29 -7.26 -4.29 -10.20
C ALA A 29 -8.02 -4.06 -11.50
N SER A 30 -7.75 -4.91 -12.49
CA SER A 30 -8.30 -4.78 -13.84
C SER A 30 -8.62 -6.16 -14.40
N ASP A 31 -9.72 -6.26 -15.15
CA ASP A 31 -10.00 -7.38 -16.04
C ASP A 31 -9.55 -7.00 -17.46
N SER A 32 -8.97 -7.94 -18.20
CA SER A 32 -8.59 -7.68 -19.60
C SER A 32 -9.78 -7.81 -20.56
N ARG A 33 -10.87 -8.44 -20.12
CA ARG A 33 -12.03 -8.80 -20.95
C ARG A 33 -13.22 -7.89 -20.73
N SER A 34 -13.46 -7.49 -19.49
CA SER A 34 -14.41 -6.44 -19.15
C SER A 34 -13.62 -5.18 -18.82
N ASP A 35 -14.05 -4.00 -19.30
CA ASP A 35 -13.40 -2.70 -18.99
C ASP A 35 -13.59 -2.29 -17.51
N GLN A 36 -13.78 -3.28 -16.63
CA GLN A 36 -13.93 -3.11 -15.20
C GLN A 36 -12.55 -2.90 -14.57
N ARG A 37 -12.44 -1.80 -13.83
CA ARG A 37 -11.27 -1.45 -13.06
C ARG A 37 -11.68 -1.08 -11.65
N TYR A 38 -11.02 -1.66 -10.67
CA TYR A 38 -11.11 -1.25 -9.27
C TYR A 38 -9.82 -0.51 -8.90
N TYR A 39 -9.98 0.67 -8.33
CA TYR A 39 -8.87 1.51 -7.94
C TYR A 39 -9.10 2.02 -6.52
N ALA A 40 -8.17 1.71 -5.62
CA ALA A 40 -8.19 2.19 -4.25
C ALA A 40 -6.82 2.73 -3.86
N THR A 41 -6.83 3.81 -3.08
CA THR A 41 -5.61 4.43 -2.56
C THR A 41 -5.70 4.58 -1.05
N LEU A 42 -4.60 4.26 -0.38
CA LEU A 42 -4.42 4.51 1.04
C LEU A 42 -3.26 5.50 1.19
N LYS A 43 -3.52 6.65 1.80
CA LYS A 43 -2.47 7.63 2.07
C LYS A 43 -1.51 7.06 3.12
N LEU A 44 -0.22 7.05 2.78
CA LEU A 44 0.86 6.61 3.66
C LEU A 44 1.27 7.77 4.57
N TYR A 45 0.56 7.96 5.68
CA TYR A 45 0.90 9.02 6.63
C TYR A 45 2.21 8.69 7.36
N ASN A 46 3.12 9.67 7.43
CA ASN A 46 4.28 9.64 8.31
C ASN A 46 4.49 11.04 8.88
N ASP A 47 4.16 11.19 10.16
CA ASP A 47 4.53 12.36 10.95
C ASP A 47 5.55 11.96 12.00
N ARG A 48 6.83 12.02 11.63
CA ARG A 48 7.91 12.38 12.53
C ARG A 48 8.87 13.33 11.81
N PHE A 49 8.73 14.62 12.11
CA PHE A 49 9.70 15.67 11.80
C PHE A 49 10.92 15.61 12.76
N GLU A 50 11.27 14.42 13.24
CA GLU A 50 12.36 14.26 14.20
C GLU A 50 13.67 14.19 13.42
N GLY A 51 14.51 15.21 13.60
CA GLY A 51 15.79 15.33 12.92
C GLY A 51 16.73 14.16 13.23
N GLY A 52 17.00 13.36 12.21
CA GLY A 52 17.95 12.25 12.24
C GLY A 52 18.00 11.56 10.89
N ASP A 53 19.17 10.99 10.53
CA ASP A 53 19.38 10.24 9.29
C ASP A 53 18.98 8.75 9.43
N ASP A 54 17.99 8.51 10.31
CA ASP A 54 17.55 7.18 10.76
C ASP A 54 16.53 6.53 9.82
N TRP A 55 16.32 5.23 10.01
CA TRP A 55 15.31 4.46 9.31
C TRP A 55 14.17 4.10 10.26
N VAL A 56 12.94 4.44 9.88
CA VAL A 56 11.74 4.16 10.67
C VAL A 56 10.91 3.10 9.97
N LYS A 57 10.52 2.06 10.72
CA LYS A 57 9.59 1.04 10.26
C LYS A 57 8.18 1.61 10.21
N LEU A 58 7.51 1.44 9.09
CA LEU A 58 6.11 1.78 8.85
C LEU A 58 5.37 0.51 8.50
N ARG A 59 4.15 0.37 9.04
CA ARG A 59 3.24 -0.72 8.73
C ARG A 59 1.91 -0.13 8.31
N PHE A 60 1.39 -0.62 7.20
CA PHE A 60 0.10 -0.25 6.65
C PHE A 60 -0.71 -1.52 6.43
N GLU A 61 -2.00 -1.45 6.70
CA GLU A 61 -2.90 -2.57 6.48
C GLU A 61 -4.25 -2.07 6.02
N GLY A 62 -4.95 -2.91 5.27
CA GLY A 62 -6.28 -2.59 4.79
C GLY A 62 -7.04 -3.83 4.36
N MET A 63 -8.36 -3.71 4.40
CA MET A 63 -9.26 -4.73 3.88
C MET A 63 -9.40 -4.55 2.37
N LEU A 64 -9.31 -5.67 1.67
CA LEU A 64 -9.60 -5.77 0.25
C LEU A 64 -11.06 -6.22 0.10
N HIS A 65 -11.81 -5.52 -0.74
CA HIS A 65 -13.21 -5.87 -0.98
C HIS A 65 -13.30 -7.25 -1.66
N ASP A 66 -14.28 -8.07 -1.28
CA ASP A 66 -14.46 -9.46 -1.76
C ASP A 66 -14.53 -9.59 -3.29
N GLN A 67 -14.83 -8.50 -3.99
CA GLN A 67 -14.94 -8.45 -5.45
C GLN A 67 -13.58 -8.57 -6.16
N LEU A 68 -12.44 -8.44 -5.47
CA LEU A 68 -11.13 -8.56 -6.10
C LEU A 68 -10.85 -9.92 -6.75
N ARG A 69 -11.52 -10.99 -6.30
CA ARG A 69 -11.43 -12.33 -6.93
C ARG A 69 -11.87 -12.34 -8.38
N GLN A 70 -12.69 -11.36 -8.78
CA GLN A 70 -13.28 -11.29 -10.11
C GLN A 70 -12.33 -10.65 -11.12
N PHE A 71 -11.23 -10.02 -10.66
CA PHE A 71 -10.28 -9.36 -11.52
C PHE A 71 -9.13 -10.30 -11.89
N GLU A 72 -8.73 -10.28 -13.16
CA GLU A 72 -7.64 -11.09 -13.69
C GLU A 72 -6.28 -10.63 -13.16
N LYS A 73 -6.10 -9.32 -13.01
CA LYS A 73 -4.84 -8.70 -12.59
C LYS A 73 -5.08 -7.80 -11.41
N VAL A 74 -4.29 -7.97 -10.37
CA VAL A 74 -4.24 -7.12 -9.18
C VAL A 74 -2.80 -6.67 -8.98
N LYS A 75 -2.58 -5.36 -8.89
CA LYS A 75 -1.28 -4.74 -8.61
C LYS A 75 -1.37 -3.95 -7.32
N ILE A 76 -0.36 -4.13 -6.47
CA ILE A 76 -0.14 -3.32 -5.27
C ILE A 76 1.17 -2.59 -5.45
N TYR A 77 1.16 -1.26 -5.37
CA TYR A 77 2.37 -0.44 -5.54
C TYR A 77 2.33 0.85 -4.73
N ILE A 78 3.51 1.40 -4.44
CA ILE A 78 3.65 2.71 -3.81
C ILE A 78 3.73 3.78 -4.90
N TRP A 79 2.89 4.79 -4.81
CA TRP A 79 2.88 5.93 -5.72
C TRP A 79 3.28 7.21 -4.99
N ASN A 80 4.42 7.76 -5.38
CA ASN A 80 4.86 9.08 -4.94
C ASN A 80 4.30 10.14 -5.89
N ARG A 81 3.38 10.99 -5.41
CA ARG A 81 2.93 12.17 -6.16
C ARG A 81 3.71 13.44 -5.79
N ASN A 82 4.48 13.38 -4.71
CA ASN A 82 5.37 14.44 -4.30
C ASN A 82 6.54 14.55 -5.30
N PRO A 83 6.93 15.77 -5.74
CA PRO A 83 8.12 15.94 -6.56
C PRO A 83 9.42 15.58 -5.83
N ASN A 84 9.40 15.52 -4.50
CA ASN A 84 10.58 15.21 -3.71
C ASN A 84 10.81 13.69 -3.62
N PRO A 85 12.03 13.22 -3.89
CA PRO A 85 12.36 11.81 -3.74
C PRO A 85 12.47 11.42 -2.26
N PHE A 86 12.18 10.15 -1.97
CA PHE A 86 12.39 9.53 -0.67
C PHE A 86 13.14 8.20 -0.83
N SER A 87 13.66 7.67 0.27
CA SER A 87 14.34 6.39 0.29
C SER A 87 13.54 5.37 1.10
N LEU A 88 13.33 4.20 0.50
CA LEU A 88 12.72 3.03 1.12
C LEU A 88 13.70 1.87 1.14
N ARG A 89 13.59 1.02 2.16
CA ARG A 89 14.21 -0.30 2.20
C ARG A 89 13.29 -1.29 2.91
N ASN A 90 13.64 -2.58 2.85
CA ASN A 90 12.93 -3.65 3.55
C ASN A 90 11.41 -3.63 3.28
N VAL A 91 11.04 -3.40 2.01
CA VAL A 91 9.62 -3.36 1.59
C VAL A 91 9.11 -4.79 1.46
N GLU A 92 8.10 -5.12 2.25
CA GLU A 92 7.41 -6.39 2.24
C GLU A 92 5.90 -6.13 2.05
N ILE A 93 5.31 -6.78 1.04
CA ILE A 93 3.87 -6.69 0.76
C ILE A 93 3.30 -8.10 0.95
N LYS A 94 2.34 -8.23 1.86
CA LYS A 94 1.65 -9.46 2.21
C LYS A 94 0.20 -9.39 1.75
N LEU A 95 -0.28 -10.48 1.18
CA LEU A 95 -1.69 -10.70 0.89
C LEU A 95 -2.15 -11.88 1.75
N GLU A 96 -3.13 -11.64 2.61
CA GLU A 96 -3.66 -12.65 3.53
C GLU A 96 -5.15 -12.86 3.26
N THR A 97 -5.62 -14.08 3.46
CA THR A 97 -7.05 -14.43 3.36
C THR A 97 -7.51 -14.93 4.71
N TYR A 98 -8.56 -14.31 5.24
CA TYR A 98 -9.23 -14.79 6.45
C TYR A 98 -10.53 -15.47 6.05
N LYS A 99 -10.71 -16.71 6.49
CA LYS A 99 -11.98 -17.44 6.39
C LYS A 99 -12.69 -17.26 7.74
N ASP A 100 -13.84 -16.60 7.74
CA ASP A 100 -14.73 -16.65 8.92
C ASP A 100 -15.21 -18.11 9.04
N GLU A 101 -14.79 -18.80 10.12
CA GLU A 101 -15.25 -20.16 10.48
C GLU A 101 -16.73 -20.18 10.87
#